data_AF-U1QJ49-F1
#
_entry.id   AF-U1QJ49-F1
#
_cell.length_a   1.000
_cell.length_b   1.000
_cell.length_c   1.000
_cell.angle_alpha   90.00
_cell.angle_beta   90.00
_cell.angle_gamma   90.00
#
_symmetry.space_group_name_H-M   'P 1'
#
loop_
_entity.id
_entity.type
_entity.pdbx_description
1 polymer ?
#
loop_
_entity_poly.entity_id
_entity_poly.type
_entity_poly.pdbx_seq_one_letter_code
_entity_poly.pdbx_strand_id
1 'polypeptide(L)'
;MDDVELTDAQLKRIDSLRAELASKTGPYATVTAADTIEYLLDVAAEIDNPDPVSTSLAEQLAESTASQPFPRAALRDQLETRRLSHGDQDDAERMDLYTIAVEFDIEGRSSMSKSELIDAILDTAEQQYTNPFSSVDIDFPGATDTDTEAKESVADDEAETDSEGGESDDTDESGDDDEDAPSDDDSGQLNAMLSLMETHDDKWWATDGDARYKVELPDGSVESARTKDDVRAMLFTNY
;
A
#
# COMPACT_ATOMS: atom_id res chain seq x y z
N MET A 1 39.36 9.99 -2.92
CA MET A 1 38.30 9.04 -3.31
C MET A 1 37.78 8.55 -1.99
N ASP A 2 36.66 9.09 -1.57
CA ASP A 2 35.99 8.69 -0.35
C ASP A 2 35.32 7.34 -0.64
N ASP A 3 35.77 6.29 0.03
CA ASP A 3 35.12 4.99 -0.04
C ASP A 3 33.83 5.08 0.79
N VAL A 4 32.69 5.00 0.10
CA VAL A 4 31.38 4.95 0.76
C VAL A 4 31.12 3.49 1.14
N GLU A 5 31.17 3.21 2.44
CA GLU A 5 30.82 1.89 2.96
C GLU A 5 29.30 1.69 2.91
N LEU A 6 28.86 0.68 2.17
CA LEU A 6 27.46 0.26 2.12
C LEU A 6 27.17 -0.64 3.32
N THR A 7 26.08 -0.39 4.02
CA THR A 7 25.62 -1.28 5.11
C THR A 7 25.10 -2.60 4.55
N ASP A 8 25.10 -3.66 5.36
CA ASP A 8 24.58 -4.97 4.95
C ASP A 8 23.11 -4.91 4.52
N ALA A 9 22.32 -4.04 5.16
CA ALA A 9 20.94 -3.78 4.78
C ALA A 9 20.83 -3.16 3.37
N GLN A 10 21.73 -2.21 3.05
CA GLN A 10 21.79 -1.59 1.72
C GLN A 10 22.24 -2.60 0.65
N LEU A 11 23.25 -3.43 0.95
CA LEU A 11 23.70 -4.50 0.07
C LEU A 11 22.58 -5.49 -0.24
N LYS A 12 21.84 -5.94 0.79
CA LYS A 12 20.68 -6.83 0.63
C LYS A 12 19.58 -6.21 -0.25
N ARG A 13 19.36 -4.91 -0.12
CA ARG A 13 18.38 -4.18 -0.94
C ARG A 13 18.82 -4.08 -2.39
N ILE A 14 20.09 -3.81 -2.64
CA ILE A 14 20.68 -3.79 -4.00
C ILE A 14 20.59 -5.19 -4.64
N ASP A 15 20.91 -6.26 -3.90
CA ASP A 15 20.80 -7.63 -4.42
C ASP A 15 19.35 -8.04 -4.72
N SER A 16 18.40 -7.61 -3.89
CA SER A 16 16.98 -7.84 -4.14
C SER A 16 16.53 -7.14 -5.43
N LEU A 17 16.93 -5.87 -5.62
CA LEU A 17 16.63 -5.10 -6.83
C LEU A 17 17.29 -5.71 -8.08
N ARG A 18 18.52 -6.21 -7.94
CA ARG A 18 19.23 -6.91 -9.01
C ARG A 18 18.48 -8.17 -9.45
N ALA A 19 17.97 -8.97 -8.52
CA ALA A 19 17.19 -10.17 -8.82
C ALA A 19 15.87 -9.81 -9.53
N GLU A 20 15.22 -8.72 -9.12
CA GLU A 20 14.03 -8.20 -9.77
C GLU A 20 14.33 -7.75 -11.21
N LEU A 21 15.39 -6.96 -11.42
CA LEU A 21 15.81 -6.53 -12.76
C LEU A 21 16.16 -7.74 -13.64
N ALA A 22 16.88 -8.72 -13.11
CA ALA A 22 17.22 -9.95 -13.84
C ALA A 22 15.96 -10.70 -14.31
N SER A 23 14.90 -10.74 -13.50
CA SER A 23 13.62 -11.37 -13.88
C SER A 23 12.91 -10.68 -15.06
N LYS A 24 13.15 -9.37 -15.24
CA LYS A 24 12.59 -8.57 -16.34
C LYS A 24 13.44 -8.66 -17.62
N THR A 25 14.66 -9.18 -17.53
CA THR A 25 15.57 -9.34 -18.66
C THR A 25 15.49 -10.75 -19.28
N GLY A 26 15.95 -10.90 -20.52
CA GLY A 26 15.91 -12.18 -21.23
C GLY A 26 16.82 -13.26 -20.63
N PRO A 27 16.64 -14.55 -21.00
CA PRO A 27 17.32 -15.71 -20.38
C PRO A 27 18.84 -15.76 -20.58
N TYR A 28 19.41 -14.87 -21.40
CA TYR A 28 20.85 -14.73 -21.64
C TYR A 28 21.41 -13.39 -21.16
N ALA A 29 20.58 -12.55 -20.56
CA ALA A 29 21.01 -11.29 -19.96
C ALA A 29 21.33 -11.55 -18.49
N THR A 30 22.49 -11.04 -18.05
CA THR A 30 22.88 -11.07 -16.64
C THR A 30 22.96 -9.65 -16.16
N VAL A 31 22.23 -9.32 -15.10
CA VAL A 31 22.33 -8.02 -14.43
C VAL A 31 23.46 -8.10 -13.42
N THR A 32 24.39 -7.17 -13.44
CA THR A 32 25.49 -7.03 -12.46
C THR A 32 25.13 -5.99 -11.40
N ALA A 33 25.92 -5.93 -10.33
CA ALA A 33 25.75 -4.88 -9.31
C ALA A 33 25.97 -3.48 -9.91
N ALA A 34 26.91 -3.33 -10.84
CA ALA A 34 27.16 -2.07 -11.54
C ALA A 34 25.93 -1.62 -12.35
N ASP A 35 25.30 -2.52 -13.10
CA ASP A 35 24.09 -2.21 -13.89
C ASP A 35 22.92 -1.81 -12.99
N THR A 36 22.83 -2.39 -11.80
CA THR A 36 21.79 -2.05 -10.81
C THR A 36 22.01 -0.65 -10.24
N ILE A 37 23.26 -0.28 -9.99
CA ILE A 37 23.63 1.07 -9.54
C ILE A 37 23.39 2.09 -10.67
N GLU A 38 23.74 1.77 -11.91
CA GLU A 38 23.49 2.63 -13.07
C GLU A 38 21.98 2.89 -13.27
N TYR A 39 21.15 1.86 -13.14
CA TYR A 39 19.70 2.00 -13.13
C TYR A 39 19.21 2.92 -12.01
N LEU A 40 19.73 2.77 -10.79
CA LEU A 40 19.36 3.63 -9.66
C LEU A 40 19.78 5.09 -9.87
N LEU A 41 20.92 5.33 -10.52
CA LEU A 41 21.38 6.67 -10.87
C LEU A 41 20.51 7.31 -11.94
N ASP A 42 20.07 6.54 -12.94
CA ASP A 42 19.16 7.01 -13.99
C ASP A 42 17.79 7.39 -13.39
N VAL A 43 17.26 6.53 -12.50
CA VAL A 43 16.02 6.82 -11.76
C VAL A 43 16.17 8.04 -10.85
N ALA A 44 17.30 8.18 -10.17
CA ALA A 44 17.56 9.36 -9.33
C ALA A 44 17.70 10.64 -10.16
N ALA A 45 18.31 10.56 -11.34
CA ALA A 45 18.43 11.68 -12.26
C ALA A 45 17.05 12.12 -12.78
N GLU A 46 16.16 11.17 -13.09
CA GLU A 46 14.77 11.47 -13.48
C GLU A 46 13.97 12.10 -12.32
N ILE A 47 14.24 11.73 -11.07
CA ILE A 47 13.56 12.34 -9.91
C ILE A 47 14.06 13.77 -9.67
N ASP A 48 15.37 14.00 -9.78
CA ASP A 48 15.99 15.31 -9.54
C ASP A 48 15.74 16.30 -10.68
N ASN A 49 15.76 15.81 -11.92
CA ASN A 49 15.47 16.57 -13.13
C ASN A 49 14.47 15.79 -13.99
N PRO A 50 13.17 15.83 -13.65
CA PRO A 50 12.16 15.13 -14.43
C PRO A 50 12.18 15.67 -15.86
N ASP A 51 12.19 14.77 -16.83
CA ASP A 51 12.09 15.18 -18.23
C ASP A 51 10.78 15.96 -18.40
N PRO A 52 10.75 17.10 -19.13
CA PRO A 52 9.54 17.89 -19.31
C PRO A 52 8.36 17.07 -19.86
N VAL A 53 8.63 15.95 -20.54
CA VAL A 53 7.60 15.00 -20.98
C VAL A 53 7.00 14.21 -19.80
N SER A 54 7.83 13.75 -18.85
CA SER A 54 7.39 13.08 -17.61
C SER A 54 6.59 14.04 -16.72
N THR A 55 7.08 15.28 -16.55
CA THR A 55 6.35 16.34 -15.83
C THR A 55 5.02 16.66 -16.48
N SER A 56 4.99 16.86 -17.81
CA SER A 56 3.75 17.13 -18.54
C SER A 56 2.75 15.97 -18.47
N LEU A 57 3.20 14.72 -18.41
CA LEU A 57 2.31 13.56 -18.26
C LEU A 57 1.77 13.46 -16.83
N ALA A 58 2.62 13.72 -15.82
CA ALA A 58 2.21 13.77 -14.42
C ALA A 58 1.23 14.92 -14.16
N GLU A 59 1.47 16.12 -14.70
CA GLU A 59 0.53 17.24 -14.70
C GLU A 59 -0.73 16.90 -15.48
N GLN A 60 -0.65 16.28 -16.67
CA GLN A 60 -1.85 15.86 -17.39
C GLN A 60 -2.67 14.82 -16.62
N LEU A 61 -2.03 13.89 -15.93
CA LEU A 61 -2.72 12.89 -15.09
C LEU A 61 -3.34 13.56 -13.87
N ALA A 62 -2.61 14.44 -13.18
CA ALA A 62 -3.10 15.19 -12.03
C ALA A 62 -4.26 16.12 -12.40
N GLU A 63 -4.12 16.88 -13.48
CA GLU A 63 -5.15 17.78 -14.03
C GLU A 63 -6.36 16.99 -14.56
N SER A 64 -6.12 15.83 -15.19
CA SER A 64 -7.21 14.94 -15.63
C SER A 64 -7.97 14.34 -14.46
N THR A 65 -7.32 14.03 -13.33
CA THR A 65 -8.01 13.54 -12.13
C THR A 65 -8.66 14.64 -11.30
N ALA A 66 -8.10 15.85 -11.31
CA ALA A 66 -8.65 17.00 -10.59
C ALA A 66 -9.82 17.66 -11.36
N SER A 67 -9.90 17.45 -12.68
CA SER A 67 -10.92 18.08 -13.55
C SER A 67 -11.92 17.09 -14.16
N GLN A 68 -11.79 15.78 -13.90
CA GLN A 68 -12.78 14.82 -14.38
C GLN A 68 -14.09 14.95 -13.58
N PRO A 69 -15.23 15.22 -14.22
CA PRO A 69 -16.50 15.26 -13.53
C PRO A 69 -16.85 13.87 -12.99
N PHE A 70 -17.59 13.83 -11.89
CA PHE A 70 -18.05 12.58 -11.27
C PHE A 70 -18.71 11.66 -12.32
N PRO A 71 -18.20 10.42 -12.54
CA PRO A 71 -18.66 9.55 -13.62
C PRO A 71 -19.98 8.84 -13.30
N ARG A 72 -21.03 9.63 -13.05
CA ARG A 72 -22.35 9.18 -12.58
C ARG A 72 -22.97 8.08 -13.45
N ALA A 73 -22.90 8.23 -14.78
CA ALA A 73 -23.49 7.27 -15.72
C ALA A 73 -22.80 5.90 -15.67
N ALA A 74 -21.46 5.86 -15.65
CA ALA A 74 -20.70 4.61 -15.61
C ALA A 74 -20.88 3.88 -14.27
N LEU A 75 -20.99 4.62 -13.17
CA LEU A 75 -21.26 4.04 -11.84
C LEU A 75 -22.71 3.53 -11.74
N ARG A 76 -23.68 4.22 -12.37
CA ARG A 76 -25.07 3.76 -12.45
C ARG A 76 -25.16 2.38 -13.09
N ASP A 77 -24.55 2.20 -14.26
CA ASP A 77 -24.56 0.91 -14.97
C ASP A 77 -23.98 -0.22 -14.09
N GLN A 78 -22.87 0.06 -13.38
CA GLN A 78 -22.27 -0.90 -12.46
C GLN A 78 -23.22 -1.27 -11.30
N LEU A 79 -23.88 -0.28 -10.69
CA LEU A 79 -24.83 -0.52 -9.60
C LEU A 79 -26.12 -1.20 -10.07
N GLU A 80 -26.56 -0.96 -11.30
CA GLU A 80 -27.72 -1.65 -11.90
C GLU A 80 -27.49 -3.15 -12.09
N THR A 81 -26.25 -3.56 -12.40
CA THR A 81 -25.89 -4.99 -12.46
C THR A 81 -25.81 -5.66 -11.10
N ARG A 82 -25.67 -4.89 -10.00
CA ARG A 82 -25.61 -5.45 -8.65
C ARG A 82 -26.97 -5.93 -8.15
N ARG A 83 -26.90 -6.83 -7.17
CA ARG A 83 -28.08 -7.40 -6.50
C ARG A 83 -28.69 -6.37 -5.55
N LEU A 84 -30.01 -6.35 -5.49
CA LEU A 84 -30.75 -5.43 -4.61
C LEU A 84 -30.49 -5.77 -3.14
N SER A 85 -30.73 -7.02 -2.74
CA SER A 85 -30.55 -7.49 -1.36
C SER A 85 -29.96 -8.90 -1.33
N HIS A 86 -29.43 -9.31 -0.17
CA HIS A 86 -29.02 -10.69 0.14
C HIS A 86 -30.16 -11.67 -0.19
N GLY A 87 -30.00 -12.36 -1.32
CA GLY A 87 -30.86 -13.44 -1.77
C GLY A 87 -29.99 -14.56 -2.33
N ASP A 88 -30.48 -15.80 -2.16
CA ASP A 88 -29.86 -17.13 -2.21
C ASP A 88 -29.06 -17.57 -3.47
N GLN A 89 -28.33 -16.69 -4.15
CA GLN A 89 -27.44 -17.11 -5.24
C GLN A 89 -25.98 -16.73 -4.98
N ASP A 90 -25.05 -17.52 -5.48
CA ASP A 90 -23.62 -17.50 -5.19
C ASP A 90 -22.86 -16.26 -5.73
N ASP A 91 -22.86 -15.14 -5.00
CA ASP A 91 -21.80 -14.10 -5.12
C ASP A 91 -21.63 -13.42 -3.75
N ALA A 92 -21.00 -14.12 -2.80
CA ALA A 92 -20.69 -13.55 -1.49
C ALA A 92 -19.52 -12.53 -1.53
N GLU A 93 -18.91 -12.31 -2.69
CA GLU A 93 -17.66 -11.55 -2.83
C GLU A 93 -17.88 -10.04 -3.02
N ARG A 94 -19.07 -9.58 -3.49
CA ARG A 94 -19.36 -8.15 -3.69
C ARG A 94 -20.56 -7.71 -2.86
N MET A 95 -20.44 -6.56 -2.20
CA MET A 95 -21.53 -5.94 -1.43
C MET A 95 -22.75 -5.69 -2.31
N ASP A 96 -23.93 -6.02 -1.78
CA ASP A 96 -25.23 -5.72 -2.40
C ASP A 96 -25.60 -4.23 -2.26
N LEU A 97 -26.66 -3.80 -2.95
CA LEU A 97 -27.08 -2.39 -2.93
C LEU A 97 -27.55 -1.93 -1.54
N TYR A 98 -28.18 -2.81 -0.75
CA TYR A 98 -28.60 -2.48 0.61
C TYR A 98 -27.41 -2.29 1.57
N THR A 99 -26.38 -3.13 1.49
CA THR A 99 -25.14 -3.00 2.26
C THR A 99 -24.41 -1.73 1.87
N ILE A 100 -24.30 -1.41 0.58
CA ILE A 100 -23.71 -0.15 0.13
C ILE A 100 -24.51 1.04 0.69
N ALA A 101 -25.84 1.00 0.61
CA ALA A 101 -26.68 2.07 1.13
C ALA A 101 -26.58 2.23 2.66
N VAL A 102 -26.24 1.17 3.41
CA VAL A 102 -25.93 1.28 4.84
C VAL A 102 -24.59 1.98 5.06
N GLU A 103 -23.58 1.68 4.25
CA GLU A 103 -22.25 2.32 4.34
C GLU A 103 -22.33 3.82 4.05
N PHE A 104 -23.17 4.22 3.11
CA PHE A 104 -23.43 5.62 2.76
C PHE A 104 -24.51 6.30 3.64
N ASP A 105 -24.94 5.65 4.73
CA ASP A 105 -25.97 6.14 5.67
C ASP A 105 -27.26 6.67 5.01
N ILE A 106 -27.77 5.93 4.01
CA ILE A 106 -28.95 6.35 3.25
C ILE A 106 -30.22 6.07 4.06
N GLU A 107 -30.94 7.13 4.40
CA GLU A 107 -32.25 7.09 5.04
C GLU A 107 -33.34 6.56 4.09
N GLY A 108 -34.35 5.87 4.62
CA GLY A 108 -35.48 5.39 3.80
C GLY A 108 -35.14 4.29 2.78
N ARG A 109 -33.91 3.75 2.77
CA ARG A 109 -33.42 2.68 1.88
C ARG A 109 -34.36 1.47 1.76
N SER A 110 -35.06 1.11 2.84
CA SER A 110 -36.00 -0.03 2.88
C SER A 110 -37.28 0.17 2.06
N SER A 111 -37.66 1.41 1.79
CA SER A 111 -38.85 1.77 1.02
C SER A 111 -38.55 2.21 -0.41
N MET A 112 -37.28 2.40 -0.76
CA MET A 112 -36.86 2.83 -2.09
C MET A 112 -36.90 1.69 -3.10
N SER A 113 -37.30 2.00 -4.33
CA SER A 113 -37.08 1.10 -5.46
C SER A 113 -35.58 0.98 -5.76
N LYS A 114 -35.18 -0.08 -6.49
CA LYS A 114 -33.77 -0.29 -6.87
C LYS A 114 -33.16 0.93 -7.55
N SER A 115 -33.89 1.56 -8.48
CA SER A 115 -33.42 2.76 -9.18
C SER A 115 -33.26 3.95 -8.26
N GLU A 116 -34.23 4.19 -7.36
CA GLU A 116 -34.16 5.28 -6.39
C GLU A 116 -33.01 5.08 -5.40
N LEU A 117 -32.75 3.85 -4.98
CA LEU A 117 -31.63 3.51 -4.12
C LEU A 117 -30.28 3.75 -4.81
N ILE A 118 -30.16 3.38 -6.09
CA ILE A 118 -28.95 3.65 -6.88
C ILE A 118 -28.73 5.15 -7.03
N ASP A 119 -29.79 5.91 -7.33
CA ASP A 119 -29.71 7.37 -7.46
C ASP A 119 -29.28 8.03 -6.15
N ALA A 120 -29.80 7.59 -5.01
CA ALA A 120 -29.39 8.07 -3.69
C ALA A 120 -27.92 7.73 -3.38
N ILE A 121 -27.45 6.52 -3.70
CA ILE A 121 -26.03 6.14 -3.53
C ILE A 121 -25.12 7.05 -4.36
N LEU A 122 -25.48 7.30 -5.62
CA LEU A 122 -24.70 8.16 -6.52
C LEU A 122 -24.67 9.61 -6.04
N ASP A 123 -25.77 10.11 -5.50
CA ASP A 123 -25.86 11.47 -4.96
C ASP A 123 -24.91 11.66 -3.77
N THR A 124 -24.95 10.75 -2.79
CA THR A 124 -24.03 10.80 -1.64
C THR A 124 -22.57 10.63 -2.08
N ALA A 125 -22.29 9.74 -3.04
CA ALA A 125 -20.95 9.54 -3.56
C ALA A 125 -20.43 10.77 -4.33
N GLU A 126 -21.28 11.45 -5.09
CA GLU A 126 -20.96 12.70 -5.79
C GLU A 126 -20.67 13.85 -4.82
N GLN A 127 -21.46 13.94 -3.74
CA GLN A 127 -21.25 14.90 -2.67
C GLN A 127 -19.89 14.67 -1.97
N GLN A 128 -19.55 13.42 -1.67
CA GLN A 128 -18.24 13.08 -1.07
C GLN A 128 -17.07 13.30 -2.05
N TYR A 129 -17.29 13.07 -3.35
CA TYR A 129 -16.31 13.33 -4.39
C TYR A 129 -15.99 14.83 -4.52
N THR A 130 -17.02 15.67 -4.46
CA THR A 130 -16.88 17.13 -4.61
C THR A 130 -16.46 17.80 -3.30
N ASN A 131 -16.98 17.34 -2.17
CA ASN A 131 -16.66 17.84 -0.84
C ASN A 131 -16.57 16.69 0.18
N PRO A 132 -15.37 16.12 0.39
CA PRO A 132 -15.17 14.96 1.27
C PRO A 132 -15.43 15.26 2.74
N PHE A 133 -15.36 16.53 3.15
CA PHE A 133 -15.55 16.94 4.54
C PHE A 133 -16.92 17.57 4.84
N SER A 134 -17.86 17.51 3.88
CA SER A 134 -19.25 17.96 4.08
C SER A 134 -19.94 17.32 5.29
N SER A 135 -19.55 16.09 5.66
CA SER A 135 -20.09 15.38 6.84
C SER A 135 -19.64 15.95 8.20
N VAL A 136 -18.55 16.72 8.23
CA VAL A 136 -17.96 17.27 9.45
C VAL A 136 -17.97 18.81 9.48
N ASP A 137 -18.76 19.45 8.61
CA ASP A 137 -18.89 20.91 8.50
C ASP A 137 -17.54 21.61 8.24
N ILE A 138 -16.67 20.97 7.46
CA ILE A 138 -15.41 21.57 6.99
C ILE A 138 -15.56 21.81 5.49
N ASP A 139 -15.32 23.06 5.09
CA ASP A 139 -15.33 23.48 3.70
C ASP A 139 -14.02 23.05 3.01
N PHE A 140 -14.13 22.33 1.89
CA PHE A 140 -12.96 21.92 1.11
C PHE A 140 -12.67 22.98 0.03
N PRO A 141 -11.51 23.67 0.09
CA PRO A 141 -11.22 24.74 -0.86
C PRO A 141 -11.14 24.18 -2.28
N GLY A 142 -11.98 24.72 -3.18
CA GLY A 142 -12.05 24.28 -4.57
C GLY A 142 -13.18 23.29 -4.89
N ALA A 143 -14.03 22.94 -3.92
CA ALA A 143 -15.32 22.32 -4.22
C ALA A 143 -16.16 23.32 -5.04
N THR A 144 -16.19 23.17 -6.36
CA THR A 144 -17.07 23.97 -7.20
C THR A 144 -18.49 23.49 -6.98
N ASP A 145 -19.20 24.11 -6.05
CA ASP A 145 -20.65 24.02 -5.98
C ASP A 145 -21.21 24.40 -7.35
N THR A 146 -21.57 23.40 -8.16
CA THR A 146 -22.39 23.61 -9.35
C THR A 146 -23.84 23.85 -8.93
N ASP A 147 -24.07 24.87 -8.11
CA ASP A 147 -25.37 25.53 -8.00
C ASP A 147 -25.19 26.98 -8.45
N THR A 148 -25.89 27.29 -9.53
CA THR A 148 -25.76 28.52 -10.30
C THR A 148 -26.26 29.72 -9.50
N GLU A 149 -25.38 30.62 -9.09
CA GLU A 149 -25.65 32.06 -9.05
C GLU A 149 -24.35 32.81 -9.42
N ALA A 150 -24.34 33.34 -10.65
CA ALA A 150 -23.30 34.21 -11.14
C ALA A 150 -23.20 35.48 -10.27
N LYS A 151 -22.06 35.69 -9.61
CA LYS A 151 -21.57 37.03 -9.27
C LYS A 151 -20.11 37.16 -9.68
N GLU A 152 -19.93 37.95 -10.74
CA GLU A 152 -18.66 38.48 -11.19
C GLU A 152 -17.95 39.33 -10.11
N SER A 153 -16.62 39.42 -10.28
CA SER A 153 -15.76 40.59 -9.95
C SER A 153 -15.39 40.74 -8.46
N VAL A 154 -14.13 40.85 -8.01
CA VAL A 154 -12.87 41.43 -8.53
C VAL A 154 -11.73 40.97 -7.58
N ALA A 155 -10.57 40.50 -8.06
CA ALA A 155 -9.31 41.23 -8.32
C ALA A 155 -8.50 41.69 -7.07
N ASP A 156 -7.17 41.56 -7.19
CA ASP A 156 -6.06 42.03 -6.32
C ASP A 156 -5.87 41.28 -4.97
N ASP A 157 -4.67 40.95 -4.48
CA ASP A 157 -3.37 41.62 -4.59
C ASP A 157 -2.26 40.70 -4.02
N GLU A 158 -1.17 40.58 -4.78
CA GLU A 158 0.25 40.51 -4.39
C GLU A 158 0.88 39.35 -3.58
N ALA A 159 2.03 38.99 -4.13
CA ALA A 159 3.06 38.09 -3.62
C ALA A 159 3.88 38.72 -2.50
N GLU A 160 4.41 37.91 -1.60
CA GLU A 160 5.68 38.21 -0.94
C GLU A 160 6.49 36.91 -0.78
N THR A 161 7.56 36.85 -1.55
CA THR A 161 8.73 35.99 -1.36
C THR A 161 9.53 36.48 -0.16
N ASP A 162 9.89 35.58 0.77
CA ASP A 162 11.00 35.87 1.67
C ASP A 162 11.90 34.64 1.83
N SER A 163 13.20 34.92 1.76
CA SER A 163 14.28 34.02 1.42
C SER A 163 15.44 34.38 2.34
N GLU A 164 15.66 33.58 3.38
CA GLU A 164 16.79 33.73 4.32
C GLU A 164 17.27 32.29 4.59
N GLY A 165 18.47 31.83 4.27
CA GLY A 165 19.77 32.47 4.46
C GLY A 165 20.42 31.82 5.69
N GLY A 166 21.40 30.93 5.47
CA GLY A 166 21.85 29.92 6.44
C GLY A 166 22.72 30.40 7.61
N GLU A 167 22.99 29.46 8.52
CA GLU A 167 24.09 29.55 9.48
C GLU A 167 24.63 28.14 9.78
N SER A 168 25.96 28.05 9.73
CA SER A 168 26.80 26.91 10.13
C SER A 168 27.21 27.09 11.60
N ASP A 169 27.33 26.01 12.36
CA ASP A 169 28.23 25.98 13.52
C ASP A 169 28.80 24.57 13.72
N ASP A 170 30.13 24.51 13.64
CA ASP A 170 31.02 23.44 14.09
C ASP A 170 31.04 23.37 15.63
N THR A 171 31.22 22.18 16.23
CA THR A 171 32.20 21.93 17.31
C THR A 171 32.24 20.45 17.73
N ASP A 172 33.47 19.91 17.71
CA ASP A 172 34.01 18.64 18.24
C ASP A 172 33.58 18.26 19.68
N GLU A 173 33.51 16.95 19.96
CA GLU A 173 34.16 16.37 21.16
C GLU A 173 34.48 14.87 20.96
N SER A 174 35.74 14.51 21.25
CA SER A 174 36.30 13.15 21.21
C SER A 174 35.89 12.28 22.41
N GLY A 175 35.80 10.96 22.21
CA GLY A 175 35.72 9.96 23.28
C GLY A 175 36.11 8.57 22.78
N ASP A 176 37.31 8.15 23.16
CA ASP A 176 37.93 6.83 22.99
C ASP A 176 37.33 5.83 24.02
N ASP A 177 37.46 4.52 23.73
CA ASP A 177 37.42 3.31 24.60
C ASP A 177 36.48 2.19 24.11
N ASP A 178 37.12 1.21 23.47
CA ASP A 178 37.16 -0.23 23.76
C ASP A 178 35.89 -1.08 24.08
N GLU A 179 35.88 -2.23 23.42
CA GLU A 179 35.28 -3.53 23.78
C GLU A 179 33.77 -3.61 24.07
N ASP A 180 32.99 -4.13 23.13
CA ASP A 180 32.47 -5.51 23.21
C ASP A 180 31.60 -5.81 21.98
N ALA A 181 31.69 -7.05 21.50
CA ALA A 181 30.78 -7.55 20.47
C ALA A 181 29.42 -7.87 21.10
N PRO A 182 28.30 -7.41 20.50
CA PRO A 182 27.05 -8.17 20.57
C PRO A 182 26.61 -8.56 19.16
N SER A 183 26.51 -9.87 19.01
CA SER A 183 25.87 -10.65 17.96
C SER A 183 24.79 -9.94 17.13
N ASP A 184 24.92 -10.11 15.81
CA ASP A 184 23.82 -10.36 14.88
C ASP A 184 22.68 -11.14 15.55
N ASP A 185 21.50 -10.52 15.74
CA ASP A 185 20.32 -11.21 16.28
C ASP A 185 19.02 -10.89 15.52
N ASP A 186 19.07 -10.89 14.19
CA ASP A 186 17.82 -10.84 13.38
C ASP A 186 17.88 -11.78 12.16
N SER A 187 19.06 -11.88 11.54
CA SER A 187 19.45 -13.04 10.72
C SER A 187 19.53 -14.32 11.57
N GLY A 188 19.96 -14.19 12.84
CA GLY A 188 19.93 -15.22 13.86
C GLY A 188 18.51 -15.67 14.22
N GLN A 189 17.53 -14.77 14.29
CA GLN A 189 16.15 -15.14 14.66
C GLN A 189 15.46 -15.91 13.53
N LEU A 190 15.56 -15.48 12.27
CA LEU A 190 14.97 -16.21 11.13
C LEU A 190 15.73 -17.50 10.81
N ASN A 191 17.07 -17.51 10.95
CA ASN A 191 17.87 -18.72 10.86
C ASN A 191 17.62 -19.66 12.04
N ALA A 192 17.37 -19.14 13.25
CA ALA A 192 16.86 -19.93 14.38
C ALA A 192 15.43 -20.43 14.12
N MET A 193 14.60 -19.68 13.38
CA MET A 193 13.23 -20.07 13.02
C MET A 193 13.16 -21.08 11.86
N LEU A 194 14.20 -21.14 11.02
CA LEU A 194 14.45 -22.20 10.02
C LEU A 194 15.12 -23.41 10.70
N SER A 195 16.07 -23.17 11.59
CA SER A 195 16.72 -24.17 12.43
C SER A 195 15.74 -24.81 13.42
N LEU A 196 14.66 -24.15 13.84
CA LEU A 196 13.62 -24.71 14.72
C LEU A 196 12.88 -25.87 14.04
N MET A 197 12.60 -25.73 12.74
CA MET A 197 11.95 -26.79 11.96
C MET A 197 12.89 -27.96 11.68
N GLU A 198 14.20 -27.69 11.59
CA GLU A 198 15.26 -28.68 11.39
C GLU A 198 15.72 -29.34 12.71
N THR A 199 15.63 -28.63 13.83
CA THR A 199 15.92 -29.13 15.18
C THR A 199 14.79 -30.01 15.70
N HIS A 200 13.56 -29.73 15.26
CA HIS A 200 12.36 -30.50 15.60
C HIS A 200 11.83 -31.29 14.39
N ASP A 201 12.67 -31.65 13.41
CA ASP A 201 12.25 -32.47 12.27
C ASP A 201 11.73 -33.86 12.69
N ASP A 202 12.14 -34.33 13.88
CA ASP A 202 11.65 -35.54 14.52
C ASP A 202 10.22 -35.40 15.09
N LYS A 203 9.70 -34.17 15.23
CA LYS A 203 8.39 -33.87 15.83
C LYS A 203 7.29 -33.59 14.83
N TRP A 204 7.60 -33.37 13.56
CA TRP A 204 6.58 -33.11 12.55
C TRP A 204 6.81 -33.95 11.30
N TRP A 205 5.73 -34.43 10.69
CA TRP A 205 5.81 -35.20 9.45
C TRP A 205 4.70 -34.81 8.49
N ALA A 206 4.99 -34.96 7.20
CA ALA A 206 3.99 -34.82 6.15
C ALA A 206 3.05 -36.05 6.17
N THR A 207 1.74 -35.81 6.11
CA THR A 207 0.74 -36.88 6.05
C THR A 207 -0.10 -36.73 4.80
N ASP A 208 -0.46 -37.87 4.20
CA ASP A 208 -1.34 -37.92 3.03
C ASP A 208 -2.79 -37.98 3.54
N GLY A 209 -3.37 -36.82 3.81
CA GLY A 209 -4.71 -36.64 4.39
C GLY A 209 -5.23 -35.21 4.20
N ASP A 210 -6.40 -34.89 4.79
CA ASP A 210 -7.03 -33.56 4.67
C ASP A 210 -6.14 -32.42 5.22
N ALA A 211 -5.37 -32.72 6.26
CA ALA A 211 -4.24 -31.90 6.70
C ALA A 211 -2.95 -32.46 6.12
N ARG A 212 -2.10 -31.59 5.54
CA ARG A 212 -0.84 -32.01 4.87
C ARG A 212 0.31 -32.26 5.85
N TYR A 213 0.21 -31.75 7.08
CA TYR A 213 1.25 -31.85 8.09
C TYR A 213 0.66 -32.22 9.46
N LYS A 214 1.42 -32.95 10.26
CA LYS A 214 1.12 -33.26 11.66
C LYS A 214 2.31 -32.93 12.54
N VAL A 215 2.06 -32.43 13.75
CA VAL A 215 3.06 -32.04 14.74
C VAL A 215 2.75 -32.73 16.06
N GLU A 216 3.75 -33.36 16.66
CA GLU A 216 3.69 -33.89 18.03
C GLU A 216 4.07 -32.77 19.00
N LEU A 217 3.14 -32.44 19.89
CA LEU A 217 3.32 -31.44 20.94
C LEU A 217 4.07 -32.06 22.14
N PRO A 218 4.70 -31.23 23.01
CA PRO A 218 5.40 -31.72 24.19
C PRO A 218 4.46 -32.33 25.25
N ASP A 219 3.15 -32.13 25.11
CA ASP A 219 2.11 -32.79 25.91
C ASP A 219 1.81 -34.23 25.44
N GLY A 220 2.42 -34.68 24.32
CA GLY A 220 2.21 -35.97 23.68
C GLY A 220 0.99 -36.04 22.75
N SER A 221 0.30 -34.92 22.52
CA SER A 221 -0.81 -34.81 21.57
C SER A 221 -0.30 -34.57 20.15
N VAL A 222 -1.09 -34.99 19.15
CA VAL A 222 -0.78 -34.74 17.73
C VAL A 222 -1.76 -33.74 17.16
N GLU A 223 -1.25 -32.60 16.68
CA GLU A 223 -2.04 -31.55 16.05
C GLU A 223 -1.83 -31.54 14.52
N SER A 224 -2.84 -31.10 13.77
CA SER A 224 -2.85 -31.13 12.31
C SER A 224 -2.76 -29.73 11.71
N ALA A 225 -1.87 -29.55 10.74
CA ALA A 225 -1.57 -28.28 10.09
C ALA A 225 -1.75 -28.36 8.57
N ARG A 226 -2.18 -27.23 7.97
CA ARG A 226 -2.41 -27.13 6.51
C ARG A 226 -1.19 -26.59 5.77
N THR A 227 -0.42 -25.72 6.41
CA THR A 227 0.81 -25.13 5.87
C THR A 227 1.99 -25.41 6.79
N LYS A 228 3.21 -25.27 6.24
CA LYS A 228 4.45 -25.34 7.03
C LYS A 228 4.58 -24.16 8.00
N ASP A 229 3.90 -23.05 7.74
CA ASP A 229 3.91 -21.90 8.64
C ASP A 229 3.08 -22.18 9.90
N ASP A 230 1.93 -22.85 9.75
CA ASP A 230 1.13 -23.34 10.88
C ASP A 230 1.92 -24.33 11.77
N VAL A 231 2.72 -25.20 11.15
CA VAL A 231 3.63 -26.13 11.87
C VAL A 231 4.65 -25.36 12.70
N ARG A 232 5.22 -24.28 12.15
CA ARG A 232 6.19 -23.43 12.84
C ARG A 232 5.54 -22.66 13.99
N ALA A 233 4.32 -22.14 13.79
CA ALA A 233 3.57 -21.48 14.85
C ALA A 233 3.25 -22.43 16.01
N MET A 234 2.90 -23.69 15.72
CA MET A 234 2.65 -24.72 16.72
C MET A 234 3.94 -25.12 17.47
N LEU A 235 5.06 -25.28 16.77
CA LEU A 235 6.35 -25.54 17.41
C LEU A 235 6.79 -24.37 18.29
N PHE A 236 6.70 -23.13 17.80
CA PHE A 236 7.07 -21.93 18.54
C PHE A 236 6.22 -21.68 19.79
N THR A 237 4.94 -22.05 19.75
CA THR A 237 4.05 -21.87 20.93
C THR A 237 4.33 -22.90 22.02
N ASN A 238 4.87 -24.06 21.65
CA ASN A 238 4.99 -25.22 22.54
C ASN A 238 6.43 -25.58 22.92
N TYR A 239 7.45 -25.07 22.21
CA TYR A 239 8.88 -25.33 22.43
C TYR A 239 9.68 -24.03 22.39
#